data_AF-A0A562Q132-F1
#
_entry.id   AF-A0A562Q132-F1
#
_cell.length_a   1.000
_cell.length_b   1.000
_cell.length_c   1.000
_cell.angle_alpha   90.00
_cell.angle_beta   90.00
_cell.angle_gamma   90.00
#
_symmetry.space_group_name_H-M   'P 1'
#
loop_
_entity.id
_entity.type
_entity.pdbx_description
1 polymer ?
#
loop_
_entity_poly.entity_id
_entity_poly.type
_entity_poly.pdbx_seq_one_letter_code
_entity_poly.pdbx_strand_id
1 'polypeptide(L)'
;MANSRQRATDWLSFLLTQDLPFGEALRSQIAAGSVRELCECGCEGFAFAVPVEAKVQRLQDGAGVFYEVAFTSNYPEEIDILLFTDERGNLSWVDVTYGASNIGPMPADIVPDSRIGGWPATPTDLPAVPEPAADATQRWWEFWR
;
A
#
# COMPACT_ATOMS: atom_id res chain seq x y z
N MET A 1 12.55 -11.17 15.72
CA MET A 1 11.37 -12.07 15.60
C MET A 1 11.21 -12.42 14.12
N ALA A 2 10.54 -13.53 13.77
CA ALA A 2 10.29 -13.85 12.37
C ALA A 2 9.07 -13.09 11.85
N ASN A 3 9.16 -12.55 10.64
CA ASN A 3 8.05 -11.99 9.89
C ASN A 3 6.94 -13.06 9.70
N SER A 4 5.68 -12.65 9.56
CA SER A 4 4.56 -13.57 9.37
C SER A 4 3.46 -13.00 8.48
N ARG A 5 2.65 -13.88 7.87
CA ARG A 5 1.49 -13.48 7.07
C ARG A 5 0.49 -12.64 7.86
N GLN A 6 0.33 -12.91 9.15
CA GLN A 6 -0.55 -12.12 10.01
C GLN A 6 -0.04 -10.68 10.10
N ARG A 7 1.25 -10.49 10.40
CA ARG A 7 1.86 -9.15 10.49
C ARG A 7 1.81 -8.39 9.16
N ALA A 8 2.06 -9.07 8.04
CA ALA A 8 1.85 -8.47 6.72
C ALA A 8 0.40 -7.99 6.52
N THR A 9 -0.58 -8.79 6.95
CA THR A 9 -2.00 -8.43 6.88
C THR A 9 -2.34 -7.26 7.82
N ASP A 10 -1.73 -7.21 9.00
CA ASP A 10 -1.92 -6.13 9.97
C ASP A 10 -1.37 -4.81 9.41
N TRP A 11 -0.20 -4.82 8.76
CA TRP A 11 0.35 -3.64 8.07
C TRP A 11 -0.52 -3.15 6.92
N LEU A 12 -1.03 -4.07 6.08
CA LEU A 12 -1.98 -3.72 5.01
C LEU A 12 -3.27 -3.10 5.58
N SER A 13 -3.79 -3.68 6.67
CA SER A 13 -4.99 -3.16 7.34
C SER A 13 -4.73 -1.78 7.92
N PHE A 14 -3.58 -1.58 8.56
CA PHE A 14 -3.14 -0.30 9.08
C PHE A 14 -3.08 0.77 7.98
N LEU A 15 -2.42 0.48 6.85
CA LEU A 15 -2.35 1.40 5.70
C LEU A 15 -3.75 1.79 5.17
N LEU A 16 -4.71 0.86 5.18
CA LEU A 16 -6.09 1.11 4.75
C LEU A 16 -6.93 1.96 5.72
N THR A 17 -6.44 2.20 6.94
CA THR A 17 -7.03 3.15 7.90
C THR A 17 -6.49 4.57 7.76
N GLN A 18 -5.41 4.75 7.00
CA GLN A 18 -4.78 6.05 6.78
C GLN A 18 -5.46 6.81 5.64
N ASP A 19 -5.46 8.14 5.72
CA ASP A 19 -5.87 9.02 4.63
C ASP A 19 -4.75 9.12 3.58
N LEU A 20 -4.63 8.07 2.75
CA LEU A 20 -3.68 8.03 1.63
C LEU A 20 -4.34 8.55 0.35
N PRO A 21 -3.65 9.37 -0.45
CA PRO A 21 -4.18 9.93 -1.70
C PRO A 21 -4.58 8.88 -2.76
N PHE A 22 -4.10 7.65 -2.61
CA PHE A 22 -4.41 6.49 -3.46
C PHE A 22 -5.16 5.37 -2.68
N GLY A 23 -5.79 5.72 -1.56
CA GLY A 23 -6.41 4.74 -0.65
C GLY A 23 -7.46 3.85 -1.30
N GLU A 24 -8.24 4.35 -2.26
CA GLU A 24 -9.21 3.54 -3.01
C GLU A 24 -8.53 2.50 -3.92
N ALA A 25 -7.51 2.92 -4.68
CA ALA A 25 -6.73 2.03 -5.53
C ALA A 25 -6.07 0.93 -4.68
N LEU A 26 -5.41 1.30 -3.59
CA LEU A 26 -4.78 0.37 -2.66
C LEU A 26 -5.79 -0.63 -2.07
N ARG A 27 -6.97 -0.15 -1.64
CA ARG A 27 -8.06 -1.00 -1.13
C ARG A 27 -8.52 -2.02 -2.16
N SER A 28 -8.70 -1.60 -3.42
CA SER A 28 -9.13 -2.48 -4.50
C SER A 28 -8.10 -3.58 -4.79
N GLN A 29 -6.81 -3.23 -4.77
CA GLN A 29 -5.72 -4.17 -5.00
C GLN A 29 -5.55 -5.15 -3.83
N ILE A 30 -5.64 -4.67 -2.58
CA ILE A 30 -5.57 -5.52 -1.39
C ILE A 30 -6.73 -6.53 -1.38
N ALA A 31 -7.93 -6.11 -1.77
CA ALA A 31 -9.09 -6.99 -1.83
C ALA A 31 -8.98 -8.08 -2.91
N ALA A 32 -8.27 -7.80 -4.02
CA ALA A 32 -8.10 -8.75 -5.12
C ALA A 32 -6.83 -9.62 -5.00
N GLY A 33 -5.82 -9.13 -4.27
CA GLY A 33 -4.49 -9.71 -4.21
C GLY A 33 -4.23 -10.57 -2.99
N SER A 34 -2.97 -10.95 -2.81
CA SER A 34 -2.53 -11.73 -1.65
C SER A 34 -1.04 -11.56 -1.36
N VAL A 35 -0.67 -11.69 -0.09
CA VAL A 35 0.73 -11.77 0.36
C VAL A 35 1.35 -13.06 -0.18
N ARG A 36 2.55 -12.97 -0.75
CA ARG A 36 3.25 -14.12 -1.35
C ARG A 36 4.42 -14.59 -0.50
N GLU A 37 5.47 -13.79 -0.48
CA GLU A 37 6.76 -14.07 0.17
C GLU A 37 6.97 -13.09 1.34
N LEU A 38 7.73 -13.50 2.34
CA LEU A 38 8.06 -12.70 3.52
C LEU A 38 9.59 -12.51 3.56
N CYS A 39 10.10 -11.36 4.02
CA CYS A 39 11.54 -11.23 4.20
C CYS A 39 12.04 -12.23 5.24
N GLU A 40 13.03 -13.03 4.88
CA GLU A 40 13.70 -13.96 5.78
C GLU A 40 14.77 -13.26 6.65
N CYS A 41 15.13 -12.03 6.27
CA CYS A 41 16.12 -11.19 6.94
C CYS A 41 15.69 -10.71 8.34
N GLY A 42 14.41 -10.87 8.69
CA GLY A 42 13.84 -10.38 9.94
C GLY A 42 13.22 -8.98 9.86
N CYS A 43 13.31 -8.30 8.71
CA CYS A 43 12.49 -7.12 8.43
C CYS A 43 11.04 -7.52 8.17
N GLU A 44 10.11 -6.59 8.40
CA GLU A 44 8.68 -6.82 8.23
C GLU A 44 8.20 -6.62 6.78
N GLY A 45 9.12 -6.61 5.81
CA GLY A 45 8.81 -6.49 4.39
C GLY A 45 8.24 -7.79 3.78
N PHE A 46 7.37 -7.66 2.78
CA PHE A 46 6.69 -8.78 2.13
C PHE A 46 6.32 -8.49 0.68
N ALA A 47 6.29 -9.54 -0.14
CA ALA A 47 5.77 -9.49 -1.50
C ALA A 47 4.25 -9.54 -1.50
N PHE A 48 3.65 -8.76 -2.38
CA PHE A 48 2.22 -8.77 -2.66
C PHE A 48 2.00 -9.04 -4.14
N ALA A 49 0.93 -9.75 -4.48
CA ALA A 49 0.60 -10.02 -5.88
C ALA A 49 -0.87 -9.78 -6.14
N VAL A 50 -1.13 -8.94 -7.15
CA VAL A 50 -2.44 -8.71 -7.73
C VAL A 50 -2.60 -9.62 -8.96
N PRO A 51 -3.67 -10.44 -9.04
CA PRO A 51 -3.95 -11.27 -10.21
C PRO A 51 -3.92 -10.48 -11.52
N VAL A 52 -3.52 -11.11 -12.61
CA VAL A 52 -3.36 -10.44 -13.92
C VAL A 52 -4.71 -10.00 -14.49
N GLU A 53 -5.73 -10.80 -14.21
CA GLU A 53 -7.12 -10.63 -14.62
C GLU A 53 -7.90 -9.64 -13.74
N ALA A 54 -7.32 -9.18 -12.62
CA ALA A 54 -7.98 -8.25 -11.73
C ALA A 54 -8.14 -6.87 -12.40
N LYS A 55 -9.38 -6.41 -12.51
CA LYS A 55 -9.72 -5.07 -13.02
C LYS A 55 -9.66 -4.05 -11.89
N VAL A 56 -8.44 -3.71 -11.47
CA VAL A 56 -8.15 -2.77 -10.37
C VAL A 56 -7.40 -1.56 -10.89
N GLN A 57 -7.51 -0.45 -10.18
CA GLN A 57 -6.80 0.78 -10.54
C GLN A 57 -5.32 0.66 -10.19
N ARG A 58 -4.44 1.09 -11.10
CA ARG A 58 -2.99 1.13 -10.87
C ARG A 58 -2.62 2.22 -9.85
N LEU A 59 -1.56 1.97 -9.08
CA LEU A 59 -0.99 2.90 -8.09
C LEU A 59 0.02 3.86 -8.73
N GLN A 60 0.80 3.37 -9.69
CA GLN A 60 1.69 4.18 -10.53
C GLN A 60 1.85 3.59 -11.94
N ASP A 61 2.61 4.27 -12.79
CA ASP A 61 3.08 3.72 -14.06
C ASP A 61 4.43 3.02 -13.85
N GLY A 62 4.52 1.76 -14.30
CA GLY A 62 5.75 0.97 -14.22
C GLY A 62 6.09 0.46 -12.81
N ALA A 63 7.25 -0.18 -12.71
CA ALA A 63 7.77 -0.77 -11.49
C ALA A 63 8.65 0.19 -10.69
N GLY A 64 8.69 0.01 -9.36
CA GLY A 64 9.61 0.71 -8.46
C GLY A 64 8.96 1.17 -7.17
N VAL A 65 9.71 1.88 -6.33
CA VAL A 65 9.17 2.60 -5.17
C VAL A 65 8.25 3.70 -5.69
N PHE A 66 7.01 3.75 -5.20
CA PHE A 66 6.06 4.80 -5.57
C PHE A 66 5.66 5.67 -4.39
N TYR A 67 5.74 5.14 -3.18
CA TYR A 67 5.39 5.86 -1.98
C TYR A 67 6.24 5.46 -0.79
N GLU A 68 6.59 6.44 0.02
CA GLU A 68 7.12 6.28 1.36
C GLU A 68 6.17 6.97 2.33
N VAL A 69 5.95 6.38 3.49
CA VAL A 69 5.13 7.00 4.53
C VAL A 69 5.75 6.71 5.90
N ALA A 70 5.84 7.77 6.71
CA ALA A 70 6.45 7.72 8.04
C ALA A 70 5.39 7.91 9.14
N PHE A 71 5.49 7.13 10.21
CA PHE A 71 4.58 7.16 11.35
C PHE A 71 5.32 7.25 12.68
N THR A 72 4.68 7.88 13.66
CA THR A 72 5.10 7.78 15.07
C THR A 72 4.57 6.50 15.71
N SER A 73 5.28 6.03 16.75
CA SER A 73 4.91 4.84 17.52
C SER A 73 5.44 4.92 18.95
N ASN A 74 5.33 3.81 19.69
CA ASN A 74 5.94 3.66 21.03
C ASN A 74 7.48 3.50 21.01
N TYR A 75 8.10 3.43 19.83
CA TYR A 75 9.56 3.49 19.67
C TYR A 75 10.06 4.94 19.54
N PRO A 76 11.32 5.23 19.91
CA PRO A 76 11.89 6.57 19.72
C PRO A 76 12.17 6.88 18.23
N GLU A 77 12.37 5.85 17.40
CA GLU A 77 12.47 5.97 15.95
C GLU A 77 11.10 5.93 15.26
N GLU A 78 11.04 6.53 14.07
CA GLU A 78 9.86 6.49 13.20
C GLU A 78 9.65 5.09 12.62
N ILE A 79 8.42 4.80 12.23
CA ILE A 79 8.10 3.66 11.37
C ILE A 79 8.10 4.18 9.93
N ASP A 80 8.99 3.66 9.11
CA ASP A 80 9.03 3.93 7.67
C ASP A 80 8.41 2.77 6.90
N ILE A 81 7.45 3.07 6.03
CA ILE A 81 6.84 2.09 5.13
C ILE A 81 7.07 2.52 3.68
N LEU A 82 7.75 1.67 2.92
CA LEU A 82 7.95 1.83 1.48
C LEU A 82 6.99 0.93 0.71
N LEU A 83 6.31 1.50 -0.26
CA LEU A 83 5.38 0.81 -1.14
C LEU A 83 5.95 0.77 -2.56
N PHE A 84 5.93 -0.42 -3.15
CA PHE A 84 6.49 -0.69 -4.47
C PHE A 84 5.41 -1.22 -5.42
N THR A 85 5.57 -0.95 -6.71
CA THR A 85 4.77 -1.56 -7.76
C THR A 85 5.56 -2.47 -8.69
N ASP A 86 4.83 -3.37 -9.36
CA ASP A 86 5.29 -4.15 -10.50
C ASP A 86 5.20 -3.35 -11.81
N GLU A 87 5.60 -3.96 -12.93
CA GLU A 87 5.55 -3.36 -14.27
C GLU A 87 4.15 -2.92 -14.71
N ARG A 88 3.10 -3.47 -14.08
CA ARG A 88 1.70 -3.13 -14.35
C ARG A 88 1.20 -1.99 -13.47
N GLY A 89 2.03 -1.46 -12.57
CA GLY A 89 1.63 -0.43 -11.63
C GLY A 89 0.85 -0.94 -10.42
N ASN A 90 0.88 -2.25 -10.13
CA ASN A 90 0.19 -2.83 -8.98
C ASN A 90 1.15 -3.09 -7.84
N LEU A 91 0.65 -3.02 -6.61
CA LEU A 91 1.39 -3.30 -5.39
C LEU A 91 2.12 -4.63 -5.51
N SER A 92 3.44 -4.57 -5.42
CA SER A 92 4.34 -5.72 -5.58
C SER A 92 5.12 -6.05 -4.31
N TRP A 93 5.44 -5.02 -3.54
CA TRP A 93 6.20 -5.17 -2.30
C TRP A 93 5.83 -4.07 -1.31
N VAL A 94 5.88 -4.41 -0.04
CA VAL A 94 5.80 -3.48 1.08
C VAL A 94 7.02 -3.73 1.94
N ASP A 95 7.81 -2.69 2.20
CA ASP A 95 8.89 -2.75 3.18
C ASP A 95 8.53 -1.94 4.40
N VAL A 96 8.85 -2.45 5.59
CA VAL A 96 8.50 -1.81 6.86
C VAL A 96 9.72 -1.82 7.78
N THR A 97 10.13 -0.63 8.19
CA THR A 97 11.26 -0.40 9.09
C THR A 97 10.80 0.36 10.33
N TYR A 98 11.19 -0.11 11.52
CA TYR A 98 10.93 0.53 12.79
C TYR A 98 11.98 0.13 13.83
N GLY A 99 12.20 1.04 14.80
CA GLY A 99 13.22 0.86 15.84
C GLY A 99 14.64 0.78 15.28
N ALA A 100 15.60 0.42 16.13
CA ALA A 100 17.02 0.40 15.74
C ALA A 100 17.42 -0.68 14.70
N SER A 101 16.62 -1.74 14.48
CA SER A 101 16.96 -2.84 13.54
C SER A 101 15.80 -3.80 13.19
N ASN A 102 14.51 -3.42 13.32
CA ASN A 102 13.37 -4.36 13.13
C ASN A 102 13.40 -5.63 14.02
N ILE A 103 14.27 -5.69 15.02
CA ILE A 103 14.43 -6.86 15.90
C ILE A 103 13.37 -6.94 17.00
N GLY A 104 12.72 -5.81 17.30
CA GLY A 104 11.68 -5.68 18.32
C GLY A 104 10.31 -6.20 17.87
N PRO A 105 9.37 -6.38 18.82
CA PRO A 105 7.97 -6.67 18.49
C PRO A 105 7.36 -5.60 17.58
N MET A 106 6.21 -5.90 16.97
CA MET A 106 5.45 -4.88 16.27
C MET A 106 5.20 -3.69 17.19
N PRO A 107 5.38 -2.44 16.70
CA PRO A 107 5.07 -1.28 17.52
C PRO A 107 3.62 -1.34 17.98
N ALA A 108 3.42 -1.01 19.26
CA ALA A 108 2.09 -0.84 19.84
C ALA A 108 1.68 0.63 19.72
N ASP A 109 0.38 0.89 19.91
CA ASP A 109 -0.17 2.25 19.99
C ASP A 109 0.05 3.10 18.72
N ILE A 110 0.20 2.46 17.55
CA ILE A 110 0.16 3.15 16.27
C ILE A 110 -1.29 3.62 16.02
N VAL A 111 -1.55 4.91 16.12
CA VAL A 111 -2.89 5.48 15.88
C VAL A 111 -3.07 5.86 14.41
N PRO A 112 -4.28 5.76 13.83
CA PRO A 112 -4.52 6.07 12.41
C PRO A 112 -4.19 7.51 11.94
N ASP A 113 -3.93 8.43 12.87
CA ASP A 113 -3.51 9.80 12.55
C ASP A 113 -2.04 10.06 12.92
N SER A 114 -1.23 9.02 13.14
CA SER A 114 0.18 9.13 13.55
C SER A 114 1.14 9.40 12.39
N ARG A 115 0.62 9.58 11.16
CA ARG A 115 1.41 9.91 9.98
C ARG A 115 2.09 11.26 10.15
N ILE A 116 3.41 11.28 10.01
CA ILE A 116 4.23 12.49 10.14
C ILE A 116 4.81 12.96 8.81
N GLY A 117 4.80 12.11 7.79
CA GLY A 117 5.23 12.47 6.45
C GLY A 117 4.85 11.42 5.41
N GLY A 118 4.90 11.80 4.15
CA GLY A 118 4.80 10.89 3.03
C GLY A 118 5.57 11.44 1.84
N TRP A 119 6.21 10.56 1.07
CA TRP A 119 6.91 10.92 -0.16
C TRP A 119 6.33 10.15 -1.35
N PRO A 120 6.03 10.85 -2.44
CA PRO A 120 6.15 12.29 -2.55
C PRO A 120 5.06 13.04 -1.76
N ALA A 121 5.36 14.28 -1.35
CA ALA A 121 4.59 15.01 -0.35
C ALA A 121 3.27 15.60 -0.86
N THR A 122 3.08 15.73 -2.17
CA THR A 122 1.83 16.24 -2.76
C THR A 122 1.26 15.29 -3.81
N PRO A 123 -0.08 15.29 -4.03
CA PRO A 123 -0.70 14.49 -5.08
C PRO A 123 -0.21 14.80 -6.49
N THR A 124 0.30 16.01 -6.73
CA THR A 124 0.90 16.41 -8.03
C THR A 124 2.18 15.62 -8.32
N ASP A 125 2.89 15.23 -7.27
CA ASP A 125 4.12 14.46 -7.37
C ASP A 125 3.84 12.96 -7.43
N LEU A 126 2.62 12.55 -7.09
CA LEU A 126 2.16 11.19 -7.36
C LEU A 126 1.87 11.04 -8.85
N PRO A 127 2.17 9.86 -9.42
CA PRO A 127 1.73 9.55 -10.76
C PRO A 127 0.21 9.69 -10.82
N ALA A 128 -0.28 10.35 -11.87
CA ALA A 128 -1.71 10.59 -12.05
C ALA A 128 -2.43 9.24 -11.98
N VAL A 129 -3.21 9.05 -10.92
CA VAL A 129 -4.15 7.94 -10.84
C VAL A 129 -5.05 8.09 -12.06
N PRO A 130 -5.07 7.13 -13.01
CA PRO A 130 -5.89 7.28 -14.19
C PRO A 130 -7.33 7.38 -13.72
N GLU A 131 -8.01 8.47 -14.08
CA GLU A 131 -9.47 8.54 -13.96
C GLU A 131 -10.05 7.26 -14.58
N PRO A 132 -11.05 6.62 -13.95
CA PRO A 132 -11.73 5.50 -14.57
C PRO A 132 -12.14 5.96 -15.97
N ALA A 133 -11.72 5.20 -16.99
CA ALA A 133 -11.92 5.57 -18.38
C ALA A 133 -13.36 6.05 -18.56
N ALA A 134 -13.51 7.31 -18.95
CA ALA A 134 -14.78 7.95 -19.24
C ALA A 134 -15.37 7.33 -20.51
N ASP A 135 -15.75 6.06 -20.46
CA ASP A 135 -16.43 5.36 -21.55
C ASP A 135 -17.37 4.25 -21.06
N ALA A 136 -17.95 4.42 -19.87
CA ALA A 136 -19.07 3.60 -19.38
C ALA A 136 -20.32 4.43 -18.99
N THR A 137 -20.33 5.73 -19.30
CA THR A 137 -21.47 6.64 -19.06
C THR A 137 -22.34 6.87 -20.30
N GLN A 138 -22.15 6.13 -21.39
CA GLN A 138 -23.14 6.12 -22.47
C GLN A 138 -24.16 4.99 -22.26
N ARG A 139 -25.35 5.39 -21.77
CA ARG A 139 -26.67 4.80 -22.13
C ARG A 139 -27.18 3.58 -21.37
N TRP A 140 -27.01 3.55 -20.05
CA TRP A 140 -27.75 2.60 -19.19
C TRP A 140 -29.29 2.82 -19.20
N TRP A 141 -29.77 3.97 -19.71
CA TRP A 141 -31.19 4.32 -19.81
C TRP A 141 -31.86 3.96 -21.15
N GLU A 142 -31.13 3.43 -22.15
CA GLU A 142 -31.72 3.09 -23.47
C GLU A 142 -32.31 1.67 -23.54
N PHE A 143 -32.19 0.86 -22.49
CA PHE A 143 -32.68 -0.54 -22.45
C PHE A 143 -34.09 -0.71 -21.86
N TRP A 144 -34.75 0.36 -21.44
CA TRP A 144 -36.16 0.32 -21.01
C TRP A 144 -37.01 1.12 -22.00
N ARG A 145 -37.42 0.48 -23.10
CA ARG A 145 -38.51 0.95 -23.95
C ARG A 145 -39.37 -0.22 -24.42
#